data_AF-A0AB37QTC9-F1
#
_entry.id   AF-A0AB37QTC9-F1
#
_cell.length_a   1.000
_cell.length_b   1.000
_cell.length_c   1.000
_cell.angle_alpha   90.00
_cell.angle_beta   90.00
_cell.angle_gamma   90.00
#
_symmetry.space_group_name_H-M   'P 1'
#
loop_
_entity.id
_entity.type
_entity.pdbx_description
1 polymer ?
#
loop_
_entity_poly.entity_id
_entity_poly.type
_entity_poly.pdbx_seq_one_letter_code
_entity_poly.pdbx_strand_id
1 'polypeptide(L)' 'MVELTSLLGDISYEDAVELGAVIRDCWNTKLNRQFPDSGFEARLILEDDLDEVWVTLCKQ' A
#
# COMPACT_ATOMS: atom_id res chain seq x y z
N MET A 1 -7.02 2.16 4.29
CA MET A 1 -6.95 1.44 3.01
C MET A 1 -7.08 2.46 1.89
N VAL A 2 -6.22 2.38 0.89
CA VAL A 2 -6.17 3.27 -0.28
C VAL A 2 -6.10 2.39 -1.51
N GLU A 3 -7.05 2.56 -2.44
CA GLU A 3 -7.04 1.94 -3.77
C GLU A 3 -6.25 2.84 -4.72
N LEU A 4 -5.15 2.34 -5.29
CA LEU A 4 -4.30 3.15 -6.16
C LEU A 4 -4.86 3.28 -7.56
N THR A 5 -5.48 2.22 -8.06
CA THR A 5 -6.06 2.14 -9.41
C THR A 5 -7.26 3.06 -9.56
N SER A 6 -8.18 3.08 -8.58
CA SER A 6 -9.27 4.08 -8.53
C SER A 6 -8.79 5.50 -8.24
N LEU A 7 -7.80 5.69 -7.36
CA LEU A 7 -7.29 7.03 -7.04
C LEU A 7 -6.61 7.70 -8.24
N LEU A 8 -5.90 6.92 -9.06
CA LEU A 8 -5.08 7.42 -10.16
C LEU A 8 -5.68 7.18 -11.55
N GLY A 9 -6.81 6.48 -11.65
CA GLY A 9 -7.75 6.41 -12.80
C GLY A 9 -7.21 5.82 -14.10
N ASP A 10 -6.07 6.33 -14.56
CA ASP A 10 -5.39 5.98 -15.81
C ASP A 10 -4.04 5.27 -15.57
N ILE A 11 -3.72 4.92 -14.31
CA ILE A 11 -2.50 4.18 -14.00
C ILE A 11 -2.63 2.73 -14.45
N SER A 12 -1.56 2.16 -15.03
CA SER A 12 -1.52 0.73 -15.34
C SER A 12 -1.49 -0.10 -14.06
N TYR A 13 -1.91 -1.36 -14.14
CA TYR A 13 -1.82 -2.28 -13.01
C TYR A 13 -0.37 -2.39 -12.52
N GLU A 14 0.57 -2.59 -13.45
CA GLU A 14 2.00 -2.73 -13.14
C GLU A 14 2.57 -1.48 -12.46
N ASP A 15 2.26 -0.28 -12.98
CA ASP A 15 2.70 0.98 -12.37
C ASP A 15 2.06 1.17 -10.98
N ALA A 16 0.81 0.74 -10.79
CA ALA A 16 0.13 0.80 -9.50
C ALA A 16 0.78 -0.15 -8.49
N VAL A 17 1.23 -1.34 -8.90
CA VAL A 17 2.00 -2.27 -8.07
C VAL A 17 3.32 -1.64 -7.62
N GLU A 18 4.08 -1.06 -8.56
CA GLU A 18 5.36 -0.40 -8.24
C GLU A 18 5.16 0.77 -7.28
N LEU A 19 4.19 1.64 -7.56
CA LEU A 19 3.87 2.77 -6.69
C LEU A 19 3.38 2.29 -5.32
N GLY A 20 2.57 1.24 -5.26
CA GLY A 20 2.07 0.67 -4.02
C GLY A 20 3.17 0.12 -3.13
N ALA A 21 4.21 -0.51 -3.72
CA ALA A 21 5.39 -0.94 -3.00
C ALA A 21 6.13 0.26 -2.38
N VAL A 22 6.32 1.34 -3.13
CA VAL A 22 6.95 2.59 -2.62
C VAL A 22 6.16 3.17 -1.45
N ILE A 23 4.83 3.25 -1.57
CA ILE A 23 3.96 3.79 -0.51
C ILE A 23 4.02 2.90 0.74
N ARG A 24 3.91 1.58 0.58
CA ARG A 24 4.03 0.60 1.67
C ARG A 24 5.34 0.80 2.45
N ASP A 25 6.46 0.90 1.75
CA ASP A 25 7.78 1.03 2.38
C ASP A 25 7.95 2.38 3.09
N CYS A 26 7.44 3.46 2.50
CA CYS A 26 7.41 4.78 3.12
C CYS A 26 6.55 4.79 4.39
N TRP A 27 5.38 4.15 4.36
CA TRP A 27 4.48 4.05 5.50
C TRP A 27 5.09 3.22 6.62
N ASN A 28 5.67 2.06 6.30
CA ASN A 28 6.41 1.23 7.27
C ASN A 28 7.57 2.01 7.90
N THR A 29 8.36 2.72 7.11
CA THR A 29 9.45 3.56 7.61
C THR A 29 8.93 4.62 8.60
N LYS A 30 7.81 5.28 8.26
CA LYS A 30 7.19 6.29 9.13
C LYS A 30 6.64 5.67 10.41
N LEU A 31 5.93 4.53 10.31
CA LEU A 31 5.37 3.81 11.46
C LEU A 31 6.46 3.36 12.42
N ASN A 32 7.50 2.70 11.92
CA ASN A 32 8.61 2.22 12.75
C ASN A 32 9.36 3.37 13.44
N ARG A 33 9.45 4.54 12.79
CA ARG A 33 10.11 5.72 13.36
C ARG A 33 9.26 6.43 14.41
N GLN A 34 7.96 6.55 14.20
CA GLN A 34 7.09 7.40 15.03
C GLN A 34 6.27 6.60 16.05
N PHE A 35 5.98 5.34 15.76
CA PHE A 35 5.11 4.46 16.54
C PHE A 35 5.67 3.03 16.60
N PRO A 36 6.90 2.83 17.10
CA PRO A 36 7.59 1.52 17.08
C PRO A 36 6.80 0.41 17.79
N ASP A 37 6.02 0.75 18.82
CA ASP A 37 5.24 -0.21 19.61
C ASP A 37 3.77 -0.33 19.16
N SER A 38 3.41 0.24 18.01
CA SER A 38 2.02 0.22 17.53
C SER A 38 1.52 -1.18 17.19
N GLY A 39 2.43 -2.08 16.80
CA GLY A 39 2.10 -3.39 16.25
C GLY A 39 1.39 -3.32 14.90
N PHE A 40 1.39 -2.16 14.22
CA PHE A 40 0.85 -2.00 12.89
C PHE A 40 1.95 -2.03 11.83
N GLU A 41 1.63 -2.58 10.67
CA GLU A 41 2.45 -2.55 9.47
C GLU A 41 1.64 -2.10 8.26
N ALA A 42 2.29 -1.47 7.30
CA ALA A 42 1.71 -1.23 5.98
C ALA A 42 1.84 -2.49 5.12
N ARG A 43 0.75 -2.83 4.42
CA ARG A 43 0.68 -3.95 3.47
C ARG A 43 0.25 -3.46 2.09
N LEU A 44 0.81 -4.12 1.08
CA LEU A 44 0.37 -4.05 -0.30
C LEU A 44 -0.51 -5.26 -0.57
N ILE A 45 -1.70 -5.05 -1.11
CA ILE A 45 -2.65 -6.10 -1.51
C ILE A 45 -2.85 -5.97 -3.01
N LEU A 46 -2.71 -7.10 -3.69
CA LEU A 46 -2.82 -7.24 -5.15
C LEU A 46 -4.04 -8.11 -5.43
N GLU A 47 -5.03 -7.56 -6.11
CA GLU A 47 -6.21 -8.30 -6.57
C GLU A 47 -6.11 -8.44 -8.10
N ASP A 48 -5.32 -9.43 -8.54
CA ASP A 48 -4.97 -9.65 -9.94
C ASP A 48 -6.21 -9.90 -10.83
N ASP A 49 -7.28 -10.49 -10.28
CA ASP A 49 -8.52 -10.77 -11.03
C ASP A 49 -9.33 -9.51 -11.36
N LEU A 50 -9.09 -8.41 -10.62
CA LEU A 50 -9.80 -7.14 -10.74
C LEU A 50 -8.90 -6.00 -11.24
N ASP A 51 -7.62 -6.27 -11.49
CA ASP A 51 -6.59 -5.26 -11.76
C ASP A 51 -6.59 -4.15 -10.69
N GLU A 52 -6.82 -4.51 -9.42
CA GLU A 52 -6.88 -3.56 -8.32
C GLU A 52 -5.66 -3.67 -7.41
N VAL A 53 -5.10 -2.51 -7.04
CA VAL A 53 -3.95 -2.43 -6.14
C VAL A 53 -4.29 -1.58 -4.93
N TRP A 54 -4.03 -2.13 -3.75
CA TRP A 54 -4.38 -1.49 -2.48
C TRP A 54 -3.18 -1.38 -1.54
N VAL A 55 -3.11 -0.25 -0.82
CA VAL A 55 -2.20 -0.10 0.32
C VAL A 55 -3.02 0.15 1.59
N THR A 56 -2.72 -0.59 2.65
CA THR A 56 -3.45 -0.47 3.92
C THR A 56 -2.53 -0.65 5.12
N LEU A 57 -3.06 -0.35 6.31
CA LEU A 57 -2.41 -0.66 7.59
C LEU A 57 -3.12 -1.85 8.23
N CYS A 58 -2.33 -2.83 8.68
CA CYS A 58 -2.81 -4.02 9.36
C CYS A 58 -2.09 -4.16 10.70
N LYS A 59 -2.78 -4.71 11.70
CA LYS A 59 -2.13 -5.12 12.94
C LYS A 59 -1.47 -6.48 12.71
N GLN A 60 -0.22 -6.64 13.15
CA GLN A 60 0.47 -7.93 13.15
C GLN A 60 -0.21 -8.93 14.10
#